data_AF-A0A016SGW2-F1
#
_entry.id   AF-A0A016SGW2-F1
#
_cell.length_a   1.000
_cell.length_b   1.000
_cell.length_c   1.000
_cell.angle_alpha   90.00
_cell.angle_beta   90.00
_cell.angle_gamma   90.00
#
_symmetry.space_group_name_H-M   'P 1'
#
loop_
_entity.id
_entity.type
_entity.pdbx_description
1 polymer ?
#
loop_
_entity_poly.entity_id
_entity_poly.type
_entity_poly.pdbx_seq_one_letter_code
_entity_poly.pdbx_strand_id
1 'polypeptide(L)'
;MFLINYINSFLKRHDKSHQCETLKFRHTISISAFVPEEVTKTYKISVKAMPPSNGEFKAVVRRVRKKFEMASASVDRLDRFGNNGKCTSDWLKHLCHCKVKKEKLKTSKKP
;
A
#
# COMPACT_ATOMS: atom_id res chain seq x y z
N MET A 1 -5.78 -1.22 9.79
CA MET A 1 -6.56 -1.49 8.57
C MET A 1 -5.92 -2.64 7.79
N PHE A 2 -6.72 -3.61 7.30
CA PHE A 2 -6.25 -4.86 6.65
C PHE A 2 -5.32 -4.63 5.45
N LEU A 3 -5.75 -3.84 4.45
CA LEU A 3 -5.01 -3.68 3.19
C LEU A 3 -3.60 -3.08 3.37
N ILE A 4 -3.47 -2.04 4.18
CA ILE A 4 -2.15 -1.44 4.47
C ILE A 4 -1.22 -2.45 5.14
N ASN A 5 -1.73 -3.24 6.08
CA ASN A 5 -0.95 -4.30 6.74
C ASN A 5 -0.53 -5.39 5.75
N TYR A 6 -1.42 -5.76 4.82
CA TYR A 6 -1.11 -6.69 3.73
C TYR A 6 0.03 -6.17 2.86
N ILE A 7 -0.04 -4.91 2.39
CA ILE A 7 1.01 -4.31 1.54
C ILE A 7 2.36 -4.30 2.26
N ASN A 8 2.40 -3.84 3.52
CA ASN A 8 3.63 -3.82 4.31
C ASN A 8 4.23 -5.23 4.49
N SER A 9 3.38 -6.22 4.75
CA SER A 9 3.80 -7.61 4.89
C SER A 9 4.30 -8.19 3.56
N PHE A 10 3.64 -7.83 2.46
CA PHE A 10 4.03 -8.22 1.10
C PHE A 10 5.42 -7.68 0.75
N LEU A 11 5.65 -6.38 0.97
CA LEU A 11 6.97 -5.76 0.76
C LEU A 11 8.06 -6.37 1.66
N LYS A 12 7.71 -6.73 2.90
CA LYS A 12 8.63 -7.41 3.83
C LYS A 12 9.03 -8.80 3.34
N ARG A 13 8.09 -9.59 2.82
CA ARG A 13 8.37 -10.93 2.25
C ARG A 13 9.28 -10.90 1.01
N HIS A 14 9.43 -9.74 0.38
CA HIS A 14 10.33 -9.53 -0.76
C HIS A 14 11.55 -8.66 -0.41
N ASP A 15 11.90 -8.57 0.88
CA ASP A 15 13.07 -7.86 1.41
C ASP A 15 13.13 -6.37 1.04
N LYS A 16 11.96 -5.74 0.83
CA LYS A 16 11.86 -4.31 0.47
C LYS A 16 11.67 -3.39 1.67
N SER A 17 11.56 -3.92 2.89
CA SER A 17 11.37 -3.10 4.10
C SER A 17 12.51 -2.11 4.37
N HIS A 18 13.71 -2.36 3.86
CA HIS A 18 14.83 -1.42 3.97
C HIS A 18 14.74 -0.26 2.96
N GLN A 19 14.10 -0.49 1.82
CA GLN A 19 14.00 0.46 0.70
C GLN A 19 12.70 1.26 0.71
N CYS A 20 11.60 0.65 1.16
CA CYS A 20 10.27 1.23 1.16
C CYS A 20 9.85 1.69 2.57
N GLU A 21 9.24 2.87 2.65
CA GLU A 21 8.59 3.36 3.85
C GLU A 21 7.50 2.39 4.34
N THR A 22 7.36 2.27 5.66
CA THR A 22 6.26 1.52 6.25
C THR A 22 4.98 2.35 6.12
N LEU A 23 4.04 1.86 5.32
CA LEU A 23 2.77 2.56 5.10
C LEU A 23 1.93 2.57 6.37
N LYS A 24 1.32 3.71 6.67
CA LYS A 24 0.35 3.86 7.77
C LYS A 24 -1.01 4.18 7.19
N PHE A 25 -2.05 3.55 7.72
CA PHE A 25 -3.42 3.82 7.31
C PHE A 25 -3.85 5.23 7.71
N ARG A 26 -4.48 5.97 6.78
CA ARG A 26 -5.09 7.27 7.04
C ARG A 26 -6.60 7.16 7.18
N HIS A 27 -7.29 6.79 6.10
CA HIS A 27 -8.74 6.62 6.07
C HIS A 27 -9.16 5.70 4.91
N THR A 28 -10.40 5.23 4.95
CA THR A 28 -11.04 4.49 3.85
C THR A 28 -11.61 5.48 2.85
N ILE A 29 -11.34 5.27 1.57
CA ILE A 29 -11.90 6.06 0.46
C ILE A 29 -13.26 5.49 0.07
N SER A 30 -13.34 4.17 -0.14
CA SER A 30 -14.59 3.50 -0.51
C SER A 30 -14.60 2.02 -0.13
N ILE A 31 -15.80 1.48 0.06
CA ILE A 31 -16.09 0.05 0.23
C ILE A 31 -17.34 -0.24 -0.61
N SER A 32 -17.27 -1.26 -1.46
CA SER A 32 -18.46 -1.78 -2.15
C SER A 32 -18.47 -3.31 -2.14
N ALA A 33 -19.63 -3.90 -1.88
CA ALA A 33 -19.82 -5.34 -1.89
C ALA A 33 -20.11 -5.85 -3.31
N PHE A 34 -19.70 -7.10 -3.58
CA PHE A 34 -20.15 -7.84 -4.75
C PHE A 34 -21.50 -8.49 -4.46
N VAL A 35 -22.46 -8.33 -5.37
CA VAL A 35 -23.84 -8.82 -5.19
C VAL A 35 -23.95 -10.27 -5.69
N PRO A 36 -24.64 -11.17 -4.97
CA PRO A 36 -25.22 -10.97 -3.63
C PRO A 36 -24.16 -11.04 -2.51
N GLU A 37 -24.19 -10.08 -1.59
CA GLU A 37 -23.14 -9.92 -0.55
C GLU A 37 -23.12 -11.11 0.41
N GLU A 38 -24.29 -11.65 0.74
CA GLU A 38 -24.49 -12.75 1.68
C GLU A 38 -23.78 -14.03 1.21
N VAL A 39 -23.69 -14.18 -0.11
CA VAL A 39 -23.06 -15.32 -0.79
C VAL A 39 -21.59 -15.04 -1.03
N THR A 40 -21.27 -13.93 -1.71
CA THR A 40 -19.90 -13.67 -2.15
C THR A 40 -18.99 -13.29 -0.99
N LYS A 41 -19.52 -12.58 0.01
CA LYS A 41 -18.77 -12.00 1.14
C LYS A 41 -17.51 -11.27 0.66
N THR A 42 -17.58 -10.69 -0.54
CA THR A 42 -16.46 -10.11 -1.27
C THR A 42 -16.67 -8.62 -1.44
N TYR A 43 -15.60 -7.85 -1.23
CA TYR A 43 -15.63 -6.41 -1.14
C TYR A 43 -14.49 -5.81 -1.95
N LYS A 44 -14.80 -4.77 -2.72
CA LYS A 44 -13.81 -3.86 -3.31
C LYS A 44 -13.58 -2.74 -2.31
N ILE A 45 -12.34 -2.60 -1.85
CA ILE A 45 -11.95 -1.58 -0.87
C ILE A 45 -10.91 -0.65 -1.48
N SER A 46 -11.02 0.64 -1.19
CA SER A 46 -10.01 1.65 -1.51
C SER A 46 -9.62 2.39 -0.24
N VAL A 47 -8.33 2.57 0.03
CA VAL A 47 -7.81 3.21 1.26
C VAL A 47 -6.70 4.19 0.94
N LYS A 48 -6.54 5.20 1.80
CA LYS A 48 -5.45 6.17 1.72
C LYS A 48 -4.40 5.92 2.80
N ALA A 49 -3.12 6.02 2.42
CA ALA A 49 -2.00 6.01 3.34
C ALA A 49 -1.66 7.42 3.83
N MET A 50 -1.01 7.51 4.99
CA MET A 50 -0.48 8.77 5.52
C MET A 50 0.75 9.25 4.71
N PRO A 51 1.13 10.54 4.81
CA PRO A 51 2.42 11.03 4.35
C PRO A 51 3.60 10.20 4.91
N PRO A 52 4.73 10.06 4.18
CA PRO A 52 5.03 10.74 2.92
C PRO A 52 4.43 10.06 1.67
N SER A 53 3.96 8.81 1.79
CA SER A 53 3.45 8.05 0.63
C SER A 53 2.24 8.69 -0.01
N ASN A 54 1.26 9.11 0.81
CA ASN A 54 -0.06 9.58 0.37
C ASN A 54 -0.79 8.63 -0.61
N GLY A 55 -0.31 7.39 -0.74
CA GLY A 55 -0.79 6.43 -1.73
C GLY A 55 -2.22 6.02 -1.49
N GLU A 56 -2.96 5.85 -2.59
CA GLU A 56 -4.32 5.37 -2.63
C GLU A 56 -4.31 3.97 -3.22
N PHE A 57 -4.76 2.99 -2.43
CA PHE A 57 -4.65 1.58 -2.75
C PHE A 57 -6.02 0.94 -2.84
N LYS A 58 -6.22 0.10 -3.86
CA LYS A 58 -7.46 -0.64 -4.07
C LYS A 58 -7.18 -2.14 -4.12
N ALA A 59 -8.06 -2.91 -3.51
CA ALA A 59 -7.99 -4.37 -3.52
C ALA A 59 -9.39 -4.99 -3.49
N VAL A 60 -9.46 -6.27 -3.88
CA VAL A 60 -10.63 -7.10 -3.62
C VAL A 60 -10.30 -8.02 -2.45
N VAL A 61 -11.14 -8.00 -1.43
CA VAL A 61 -11.01 -8.80 -0.21
C VAL A 61 -12.25 -9.63 0.01
N ARG A 62 -12.09 -10.79 0.64
CA ARG A 62 -13.20 -11.68 1.00
C ARG A 62 -13.23 -11.92 2.50
N ARG A 63 -14.42 -12.07 3.07
CA ARG A 63 -14.61 -12.41 4.48
C ARG A 63 -14.73 -13.91 4.66
N VAL A 64 -13.74 -14.53 5.30
CA VAL A 64 -13.68 -15.97 5.61
C VAL A 64 -13.62 -16.14 7.12
N ARG A 65 -14.57 -16.90 7.70
CA ARG A 65 -14.61 -17.22 9.15
C ARG A 65 -14.34 -16.00 10.06
N LYS A 66 -15.01 -14.88 9.78
CA LYS A 66 -14.88 -13.56 10.47
C LYS A 66 -13.56 -12.80 10.24
N LYS A 67 -12.63 -13.30 9.43
CA LYS A 67 -11.40 -12.60 9.02
C LYS A 67 -11.51 -12.12 7.58
N PHE A 68 -10.68 -11.14 7.22
CA PHE A 68 -10.52 -10.71 5.83
C PHE A 68 -9.28 -11.36 5.22
N GLU A 69 -9.40 -11.77 3.98
CA GLU A 69 -8.33 -12.31 3.15
C GLU A 69 -8.34 -11.59 1.80
N MET A 70 -7.21 -11.56 1.12
CA MET A 70 -7.17 -11.08 -0.26
C MET A 70 -7.93 -12.05 -1.17
N ALA A 71 -8.82 -11.52 -2.00
CA ALA A 71 -9.50 -12.28 -3.04
C ALA A 71 -8.76 -12.20 -4.38
N SER A 72 -7.90 -11.21 -4.56
CA SER A 72 -6.99 -11.04 -5.71
C SER A 72 -5.53 -11.12 -5.29
N ALA A 73 -4.66 -11.62 -6.19
CA ALA A 73 -3.22 -11.62 -5.97
C ALA A 73 -2.59 -10.21 -6.05
N SER A 74 -3.30 -9.25 -6.66
CA SER A 74 -2.83 -7.89 -6.87
C SER A 74 -3.51 -6.87 -5.96
N VAL A 75 -2.79 -5.77 -5.73
CA VAL A 75 -3.27 -4.52 -5.14
C VAL A 75 -2.99 -3.43 -6.17
N ASP A 76 -4.01 -2.64 -6.51
CA ASP A 76 -3.84 -1.53 -7.44
C ASP A 76 -3.44 -0.27 -6.68
N ARG A 77 -2.55 0.54 -7.26
CA ARG A 77 -2.34 1.93 -6.84
C ARG A 77 -3.14 2.86 -7.74
N LEU A 78 -3.99 3.69 -7.12
CA LEU A 78 -4.91 4.58 -7.82
C LEU A 78 -4.31 5.96 -8.10
N ASP A 79 -3.37 6.42 -7.26
CA ASP A 79 -2.68 7.70 -7.42
C ASP A 79 -1.43 7.60 -8.30
N ARG A 80 -1.05 8.71 -8.94
CA ARG A 80 0.24 8.81 -9.63
C ARG A 80 1.37 8.79 -8.61
N PHE A 81 2.27 7.83 -8.72
CA PHE A 81 3.40 7.66 -7.79
C PHE A 81 4.76 8.07 -8.36
N GLY A 82 4.86 8.25 -9.68
CA GLY A 82 6.06 8.72 -10.35
C GLY A 82 7.33 7.97 -9.92
N ASN A 83 8.34 8.72 -9.47
CA ASN A 83 9.63 8.18 -9.07
C ASN A 83 9.65 7.58 -7.65
N ASN A 84 8.56 7.68 -6.90
CA ASN A 84 8.52 7.24 -5.50
C ASN A 84 8.68 5.73 -5.32
N GLY A 85 8.58 4.92 -6.38
CA GLY A 85 8.81 3.48 -6.31
C GLY A 85 10.18 3.02 -6.84
N LYS A 86 11.03 3.92 -7.36
CA LYS A 86 12.21 3.55 -8.18
C LYS A 86 13.29 2.70 -7.49
N CYS A 87 13.30 2.64 -6.16
CA CYS A 87 14.24 1.85 -5.37
C CYS A 87 13.97 0.34 -5.38
N THR A 88 12.84 -0.12 -5.95
CA THR A 88 12.48 -1.54 -6.05
C THR A 88 12.24 -1.98 -7.50
N SER A 89 12.08 -3.30 -7.70
CA SER A 89 11.71 -3.93 -8.97
C SER A 89 10.37 -3.42 -9.50
N ASP A 90 10.22 -3.40 -10.83
CA ASP A 90 9.08 -2.81 -11.56
C ASP A 90 7.72 -3.26 -11.03
N TRP A 91 7.57 -4.56 -10.80
CA TRP A 91 6.33 -5.16 -10.32
C TRP A 91 5.98 -4.79 -8.86
N LEU A 92 6.88 -4.18 -8.09
CA LEU A 92 6.66 -3.69 -6.72
C LEU A 92 6.61 -2.15 -6.61
N LYS A 93 6.95 -1.42 -7.68
CA LYS A 93 7.07 0.05 -7.66
C LYS A 93 5.79 0.73 -7.18
N HIS A 94 4.64 0.22 -7.63
CA HIS A 94 3.34 0.76 -7.28
C HIS A 94 3.03 0.61 -5.78
N LEU A 95 3.59 -0.37 -5.08
CA LEU A 95 3.36 -0.56 -3.64
C LEU A 95 4.35 0.21 -2.76
N CYS A 96 5.46 0.65 -3.31
CA CYS A 96 6.56 1.24 -2.57
C CYS A 96 6.49 2.77 -2.57
N HIS A 97 6.84 3.37 -1.44
CA HIS A 97 7.34 4.75 -1.38
C HIS A 97 8.77 4.69 -0.85
N CYS A 98 9.74 5.09 -1.64
CA CYS A 98 11.15 4.95 -1.34
C CYS A 98 11.54 5.83 -0.16
N LYS A 99 12.30 5.24 0.77
CA LYS A 99 12.91 6.00 1.85
C LYS A 99 13.90 6.99 1.26
N VAL A 100 13.85 8.23 1.74
CA VAL A 100 14.89 9.22 1.40
C VAL A 100 16.17 8.80 2.11
N LYS A 101 17.25 8.53 1.35
CA LYS A 101 18.58 8.35 1.95
C LYS A 101 18.96 9.65 2.66
N LYS A 102 19.16 9.61 3.98
CA LYS A 102 19.56 10.75 4.82
C LYS A 102 21.02 11.21 4.58
N GLU A 103 21.50 11.22 3.34
CA GLU A 103 22.89 11.55 3.02
C GLU A 103 23.10 12.97 2.48
N LYS A 104 22.04 13.78 2.28
CA LYS A 104 22.18 15.16 1.74
C LYS A 104 21.47 16.25 2.54
N LEU A 105 21.40 16.15 3.87
CA LEU A 105 20.92 17.26 4.71
C LEU A 105 22.02 17.92 5.56
N LYS A 106 23.30 17.55 5.37
CA LYS A 106 24.44 18.07 6.15
C LYS A 106 25.42 18.98 5.38
N THR A 107 25.08 19.43 4.17
CA THR A 107 25.97 20.31 3.37
C THR A 107 25.20 21.45 2.71
N SER A 108 24.53 22.28 3.51
CA SER A 108 24.10 23.63 3.09
C SER A 108 24.02 24.62 4.26
N LYS A 109 24.83 24.42 5.31
CA LYS A 109 25.05 25.43 6.35
C LYS A 109 26.53 25.55 6.63
N LYS A 110 27.18 26.51 5.97
CA LYS A 110 28.37 27.21 6.46
C LYS A 110 28.76 28.31 5.47
N PRO A 111 29.48 29.33 5.95
CA PRO A 111 29.09 30.35 6.92
C PRO A 111 28.78 31.69 6.24
#